data_AF-A0A960Q2D2-F1
#
_entry.id   AF-A0A960Q2D2-F1
#
_cell.length_a   1.000
_cell.length_b   1.000
_cell.length_c   1.000
_cell.angle_alpha   90.00
_cell.angle_beta   90.00
_cell.angle_gamma   90.00
#
_symmetry.space_group_name_H-M   'P 1'
#
loop_
_entity.id
_entity.type
_entity.pdbx_description
1 polymer ?
#
loop_
_entity_poly.entity_id
_entity_poly.type
_entity_poly.pdbx_seq_one_letter_code
_entity_poly.pdbx_strand_id
1 'polypeptide(L)'
;MTDQEEASLISRTLRELTWVRIAFGASLVVFLVLAKFGPWQEQGLARLESIFQIVTVVVVIVGYVLRRFLLSEQGIMMRHAQFQGDSETLAKYYKQIMLVTFAVCEAVGLLGMAMVASGSSFKRSIPFFALGLMALVIFRPKRAELENIIRYGKFLAS
;
A
#
# COMPACT_ATOMS: atom_id res chain seq x y z
N MET A 1 8.31 -28.70 0.88
CA MET A 1 9.32 -27.64 1.01
C MET A 1 10.03 -27.82 2.33
N THR A 2 11.36 -27.74 2.35
CA THR A 2 12.14 -27.81 3.60
C THR A 2 12.04 -26.51 4.38
N ASP A 3 12.20 -26.55 5.71
CA ASP A 3 12.15 -25.34 6.55
C ASP A 3 13.18 -24.27 6.12
N GLN A 4 14.31 -24.71 5.56
CA GLN A 4 15.36 -23.84 5.04
C GLN A 4 14.92 -23.12 3.75
N GLU A 5 14.23 -23.83 2.84
CA GLU A 5 13.65 -23.22 1.63
C GLU A 5 12.59 -22.18 1.99
N GLU A 6 11.76 -22.43 3.01
CA GLU A 6 10.74 -21.50 3.50
C GLU A 6 11.34 -20.22 4.07
N ALA A 7 12.36 -20.34 4.93
CA ALA A 7 13.06 -19.17 5.46
C ALA A 7 13.67 -18.33 4.32
N SER A 8 14.21 -18.99 3.29
CA SER A 8 14.76 -18.31 2.11
C SER A 8 13.67 -17.56 1.31
N LEU A 9 12.51 -18.18 1.09
CA LEU A 9 11.37 -17.59 0.39
C LEU A 9 10.82 -16.36 1.11
N ILE A 10 10.66 -16.45 2.44
CA ILE A 10 10.18 -15.37 3.29
C ILE A 10 11.14 -14.19 3.23
N SER A 11 12.45 -14.43 3.43
CA SER A 11 13.44 -13.36 3.41
C SER A 11 13.55 -12.66 2.05
N ARG A 12 13.48 -13.42 0.95
CA ARG A 12 13.45 -12.88 -0.41
C ARG A 12 12.21 -12.03 -0.66
N THR A 13 11.04 -12.54 -0.28
CA THR A 13 9.75 -11.84 -0.46
C THR A 13 9.74 -10.51 0.31
N LEU A 14 10.18 -10.50 1.56
CA LEU A 14 10.25 -9.28 2.37
C LEU A 14 11.25 -8.27 1.79
N ARG A 15 12.39 -8.75 1.26
CA ARG A 15 13.40 -7.87 0.64
C ARG A 15 12.85 -7.20 -0.61
N GLU A 16 12.23 -7.97 -1.51
CA GLU A 16 11.59 -7.43 -2.71
C GLU A 16 10.52 -6.38 -2.36
N LEU A 17 9.63 -6.69 -1.42
CA LEU A 17 8.61 -5.74 -0.96
C LEU A 17 9.20 -4.49 -0.29
N THR A 18 10.33 -4.62 0.38
CA THR A 18 11.02 -3.47 0.99
C THR A 18 11.56 -2.52 -0.08
N TRP A 19 12.18 -3.05 -1.14
CA TRP A 19 12.64 -2.25 -2.27
C TRP A 19 11.51 -1.56 -3.00
N VAL A 20 10.42 -2.29 -3.27
CA VAL A 20 9.22 -1.72 -3.89
C VAL A 20 8.67 -0.58 -3.03
N ARG A 21 8.54 -0.79 -1.72
CA ARG A 21 8.09 0.26 -0.79
C ARG A 21 8.96 1.51 -0.83
N ILE A 22 10.28 1.34 -0.90
CA ILE A 22 11.22 2.46 -1.03
C ILE A 22 10.99 3.19 -2.36
N ALA A 23 10.76 2.48 -3.46
CA ALA A 23 10.46 3.08 -4.75
C ALA A 23 9.16 3.90 -4.73
N PHE A 24 8.08 3.39 -4.12
CA PHE A 24 6.84 4.14 -3.89
C PHE A 24 7.05 5.36 -2.95
N GLY A 25 7.93 5.24 -1.96
CA GLY A 25 8.29 6.37 -1.11
C GLY A 25 9.04 7.46 -1.91
N ALA A 26 9.97 7.05 -2.78
CA ALA A 26 10.72 7.95 -3.63
C ALA A 26 9.82 8.64 -4.66
N SER A 27 8.85 7.94 -5.26
CA SER A 27 7.87 8.55 -6.18
C SER A 27 7.05 9.64 -5.50
N LEU A 28 6.63 9.45 -4.25
CA LEU A 28 5.96 10.49 -3.46
C LEU A 28 6.83 11.74 -3.26
N VAL A 29 8.13 11.57 -3.00
CA VAL A 29 9.06 12.70 -2.91
C VAL A 29 9.16 13.43 -4.26
N VAL A 30 9.23 12.69 -5.37
CA VAL A 30 9.22 13.27 -6.71
C VAL A 30 7.93 14.06 -6.95
N PHE A 31 6.76 13.52 -6.60
CA PHE A 31 5.50 14.23 -6.73
C PHE A 31 5.45 15.50 -5.89
N LEU A 32 6.00 15.48 -4.68
CA LEU A 32 6.10 16.67 -3.84
C LEU A 32 6.99 17.75 -4.46
N VAL A 33 8.14 17.37 -5.03
CA VAL A 33 9.04 18.29 -5.75
C VAL A 33 8.35 18.87 -6.98
N LEU A 34 7.68 18.03 -7.77
CA LEU A 34 6.90 18.47 -8.93
C LEU A 34 5.74 19.38 -8.53
N ALA A 35 5.03 19.10 -7.45
CA ALA A 35 3.98 19.96 -6.93
C ALA A 35 4.52 21.35 -6.52
N LYS A 36 5.73 21.41 -5.95
CA LYS A 36 6.35 22.67 -5.53
C LYS A 36 6.89 23.52 -6.69
N PHE A 37 7.53 22.89 -7.67
CA PHE A 37 8.28 23.60 -8.72
C PHE A 37 7.68 23.47 -10.12
N GLY A 38 6.60 22.71 -10.28
CA GLY A 38 5.97 22.49 -11.57
C GLY A 38 5.20 23.71 -12.08
N PRO A 39 5.04 23.85 -13.40
CA PRO A 39 4.30 24.95 -14.03
C PRO A 39 2.79 24.73 -13.93
N TRP A 40 2.26 24.60 -12.72
CA TRP A 40 0.84 24.43 -12.48
C TRP A 40 0.17 25.81 -12.58
N GLN A 41 -0.50 26.08 -13.70
CA GLN A 41 -1.34 27.27 -13.83
C GLN A 41 -2.48 27.20 -12.81
N GLU A 42 -2.74 28.30 -12.10
CA GLU A 42 -3.89 28.43 -11.20
C GLU A 42 -5.19 28.34 -12.00
N GLN A 43 -5.67 27.11 -12.23
CA GLN A 43 -7.02 26.89 -12.70
C GLN A 43 -7.95 27.17 -11.52
N GLY A 44 -8.94 28.05 -11.68
CA GLY A 44 -9.82 28.54 -10.61
C GLY A 44 -10.81 27.50 -10.05
N LEU A 45 -10.37 26.28 -9.79
CA LEU A 45 -11.17 25.15 -9.29
C LEU A 45 -11.12 25.05 -7.75
N ALA A 46 -11.17 26.18 -7.07
CA ALA A 46 -11.10 26.29 -5.60
C ALA A 46 -12.17 25.47 -4.84
N ARG A 47 -13.20 24.94 -5.52
CA ARG A 47 -14.28 24.12 -4.94
C ARG A 47 -13.96 22.63 -4.82
N LEU A 48 -12.89 22.11 -5.44
CA LEU A 48 -12.58 20.67 -5.40
C LEU A 48 -11.87 20.23 -4.12
N GLU A 49 -11.38 21.16 -3.29
CA GLU A 49 -10.56 20.84 -2.11
C GLU A 49 -11.28 19.92 -1.12
N SER A 50 -12.53 20.26 -0.76
CA SER A 50 -13.33 19.45 0.16
C SER A 50 -13.59 18.04 -0.38
N ILE A 51 -13.74 17.90 -1.71
CA ILE A 51 -13.92 16.60 -2.36
C ILE A 51 -12.64 15.77 -2.24
N PHE A 52 -11.47 16.36 -2.54
CA PHE A 52 -10.19 15.67 -2.40
C PHE A 52 -9.90 15.21 -0.97
N GLN A 53 -10.27 16.02 0.03
CA GLN A 53 -10.16 15.65 1.45
C GLN A 53 -11.05 14.44 1.78
N ILE A 54 -12.34 14.50 1.42
CA ILE A 54 -13.28 13.39 1.66
C ILE A 54 -12.81 12.11 0.96
N VAL A 55 -12.43 12.20 -0.32
CA VAL A 55 -11.92 11.06 -1.10
C VAL A 55 -10.69 10.47 -0.44
N THR A 56 -9.77 11.30 0.07
CA THR A 56 -8.58 10.81 0.77
C THR A 56 -8.92 10.04 2.03
N VAL A 57 -9.82 10.56 2.87
CA VAL A 57 -10.27 9.85 4.07
C VAL A 57 -10.90 8.50 3.68
N VAL A 58 -11.78 8.49 2.68
CA VAL A 58 -12.41 7.26 2.18
C VAL A 58 -11.37 6.26 1.68
N VAL A 59 -10.43 6.69 0.84
CA VAL A 59 -9.36 5.84 0.28
C VAL A 59 -8.50 5.23 1.39
N VAL A 60 -8.12 6.01 2.40
CA VAL A 60 -7.34 5.52 3.55
C VAL A 60 -8.12 4.50 4.38
N ILE A 61 -9.39 4.79 4.69
CA ILE A 61 -10.26 3.88 5.46
C ILE A 61 -10.47 2.57 4.70
N VAL A 62 -10.86 2.66 3.43
CA VAL A 62 -11.08 1.49 2.57
C VAL A 62 -9.80 0.67 2.43
N GLY A 63 -8.65 1.32 2.20
CA GLY A 63 -7.35 0.65 2.14
C GLY A 63 -6.99 -0.09 3.42
N TYR A 64 -7.21 0.55 4.58
CA TYR A 64 -6.96 -0.07 5.89
C TYR A 64 -7.89 -1.26 6.15
N VAL A 65 -9.18 -1.10 5.88
CA VAL A 65 -10.19 -2.16 6.06
C VAL A 65 -9.90 -3.34 5.12
N LEU A 66 -9.61 -3.08 3.85
CA LEU A 66 -9.25 -4.11 2.87
C LEU A 66 -8.00 -4.86 3.32
N ARG A 67 -6.93 -4.17 3.74
CA ARG A 67 -5.72 -4.85 4.24
C ARG A 67 -6.03 -5.72 5.45
N ARG A 68 -6.77 -5.19 6.43
CA ARG A 68 -7.11 -5.92 7.66
C ARG A 68 -7.97 -7.14 7.36
N PHE A 69 -8.91 -7.01 6.44
CA PHE A 69 -9.79 -8.11 6.01
C PHE A 69 -9.00 -9.19 5.25
N LEU A 70 -8.16 -8.80 4.29
CA LEU A 70 -7.38 -9.72 3.47
C LEU A 70 -6.29 -10.46 4.26
N LEU A 71 -5.76 -9.84 5.32
CA LEU A 71 -4.81 -10.47 6.24
C LEU A 71 -5.47 -11.19 7.43
N SER A 72 -6.80 -11.17 7.53
CA SER A 72 -7.52 -11.90 8.58
C SER A 72 -7.57 -13.40 8.28
N GLU A 73 -7.80 -14.21 9.31
CA GLU A 73 -7.98 -15.68 9.16
C GLU A 73 -9.07 -16.01 8.14
N GLN A 74 -10.18 -15.26 8.14
CA GLN A 74 -11.28 -15.44 7.19
C GLN A 74 -10.85 -15.15 5.74
N GLY A 75 -10.09 -14.07 5.52
CA GLY A 75 -9.56 -13.72 4.20
C GLY A 75 -8.57 -14.78 3.69
N ILE A 76 -7.74 -15.30 4.58
CA ILE A 76 -6.77 -16.37 4.29
C ILE A 76 -7.50 -17.68 3.97
N MET A 77 -8.53 -18.05 4.75
CA MET A 77 -9.37 -19.24 4.52
C MET A 77 -10.08 -19.19 3.16
N MET A 78 -10.74 -18.07 2.83
CA MET A 78 -11.42 -17.90 1.53
C MET A 78 -10.46 -18.07 0.35
N ARG A 79 -9.21 -17.62 0.49
CA ARG A 79 -8.19 -17.75 -0.55
C ARG A 79 -7.53 -19.12 -0.59
N HIS A 80 -7.38 -19.78 0.55
CA HIS A 80 -6.90 -21.17 0.62
C HIS A 80 -7.76 -22.12 -0.21
N ALA A 81 -9.08 -21.97 -0.07
CA ALA A 81 -10.05 -22.71 -0.87
C ALA A 81 -9.89 -22.49 -2.39
N GLN A 82 -9.28 -21.38 -2.82
CA GLN A 82 -9.03 -21.08 -4.23
C GLN A 82 -7.66 -21.52 -4.75
N PHE A 83 -6.61 -21.62 -3.92
CA PHE A 83 -5.22 -21.66 -4.38
C PHE A 83 -4.40 -22.91 -4.02
N GLN A 84 -5.01 -23.94 -3.43
CA GLN A 84 -4.34 -25.23 -3.13
C GLN A 84 -3.02 -25.08 -2.35
N GLY A 85 -2.99 -24.15 -1.40
CA GLY A 85 -2.15 -24.17 -0.20
C GLY A 85 -0.63 -24.27 -0.25
N ASP A 86 0.03 -24.18 -1.41
CA ASP A 86 1.50 -24.14 -1.42
C ASP A 86 2.06 -22.80 -0.91
N SER A 87 3.15 -22.88 -0.15
CA SER A 87 3.87 -21.77 0.49
C SER A 87 4.27 -20.68 -0.51
N GLU A 88 4.62 -21.05 -1.75
CA GLU A 88 4.97 -20.08 -2.80
C GLU A 88 3.76 -19.25 -3.25
N THR A 89 2.60 -19.89 -3.42
CA THR A 89 1.36 -19.22 -3.83
C THR A 89 0.88 -18.26 -2.74
N LEU A 90 1.02 -18.65 -1.47
CA LEU A 90 0.71 -17.79 -0.33
C LEU A 90 1.65 -16.58 -0.23
N ALA A 91 2.94 -16.77 -0.51
CA ALA A 91 3.88 -15.66 -0.59
C ALA A 91 3.54 -14.68 -1.73
N LYS A 92 3.11 -15.19 -2.89
CA LYS A 92 2.60 -14.36 -4.01
C LYS A 92 1.35 -13.59 -3.61
N TYR A 93 0.41 -14.22 -2.90
CA TYR A 93 -0.79 -13.55 -2.40
C TYR A 93 -0.46 -12.42 -1.42
N TYR A 94 0.43 -12.66 -0.46
CA TYR A 94 0.91 -11.60 0.44
C TYR A 94 1.54 -10.45 -0.33
N LYS A 95 2.37 -10.73 -1.35
CA LYS A 95 2.95 -9.70 -2.22
C LYS A 95 1.87 -8.86 -2.90
N GLN A 96 0.82 -9.48 -3.44
CA GLN A 96 -0.28 -8.76 -4.08
C GLN A 96 -1.00 -7.83 -3.11
N ILE A 97 -1.33 -8.29 -1.89
CA ILE A 97 -1.96 -7.44 -0.87
C ILE A 97 -1.06 -6.23 -0.55
N MET A 98 0.24 -6.46 -0.40
CA MET A 98 1.20 -5.40 -0.08
C MET A 98 1.34 -4.39 -1.23
N LEU A 99 1.36 -4.86 -2.49
CA LEU A 99 1.36 -3.98 -3.66
C LEU A 99 0.11 -3.10 -3.72
N VAL A 100 -1.07 -3.69 -3.53
CA VAL A 100 -2.33 -2.93 -3.47
C VAL A 100 -2.28 -1.90 -2.33
N THR A 101 -1.77 -2.29 -1.17
CA THR A 101 -1.62 -1.38 -0.03
C THR A 101 -0.70 -0.20 -0.37
N PHE A 102 0.46 -0.46 -1.00
CA PHE A 102 1.38 0.60 -1.40
C PHE A 102 0.80 1.51 -2.47
N ALA A 103 0.08 0.97 -3.45
CA ALA A 103 -0.62 1.75 -4.47
C ALA A 103 -1.69 2.65 -3.85
N VAL A 104 -2.44 2.17 -2.86
CA VAL A 104 -3.40 3.00 -2.12
C VAL A 104 -2.70 4.13 -1.36
N CYS A 105 -1.54 3.87 -0.74
CA CYS A 105 -0.74 4.91 -0.08
C CYS A 105 -0.25 5.98 -1.08
N GLU A 106 0.17 5.56 -2.26
CA GLU A 106 0.62 6.47 -3.31
C GLU A 106 -0.54 7.28 -3.90
N ALA A 107 -1.70 6.67 -4.07
CA ALA A 107 -2.91 7.36 -4.54
C ALA A 107 -3.24 8.58 -3.67
N VAL A 108 -3.05 8.49 -2.34
CA VAL A 108 -3.22 9.63 -1.43
C VAL A 108 -2.27 10.77 -1.78
N GLY A 109 -1.00 10.48 -2.07
CA GLY A 109 -0.04 11.50 -2.51
C GLY A 109 -0.35 12.07 -3.89
N LEU A 110 -0.85 11.25 -4.83
CA LEU A 110 -1.34 11.71 -6.13
C LEU A 110 -2.53 12.66 -5.99
N LEU A 111 -3.42 12.47 -5.00
CA LEU A 111 -4.49 13.43 -4.71
C LEU A 111 -3.92 14.78 -4.22
N GLY A 112 -2.83 14.75 -3.46
CA GLY A 112 -2.09 15.97 -3.09
C GLY A 112 -1.54 16.70 -4.32
N MET A 113 -0.95 15.95 -5.26
CA MET A 113 -0.48 16.52 -6.53
C MET A 113 -1.61 17.09 -7.38
N ALA A 114 -2.72 16.35 -7.50
CA ALA A 114 -3.92 16.79 -8.22
C ALA A 114 -4.52 18.06 -7.61
N MET A 115 -4.48 18.19 -6.27
CA MET A 115 -4.92 19.38 -5.57
C MET A 115 -4.08 20.61 -5.95
N VAL A 116 -2.75 20.49 -6.07
CA VAL A 116 -1.89 21.59 -6.54
C VAL A 116 -2.14 21.89 -8.02
N ALA A 117 -2.26 20.86 -8.85
CA ALA A 117 -2.57 21.02 -10.27
C ALA A 117 -3.93 21.72 -10.52
N SER A 118 -4.87 21.61 -9.56
CA SER A 118 -6.18 22.27 -9.60
C SER A 118 -6.16 23.72 -9.08
N GLY A 119 -4.97 24.31 -8.88
CA GLY A 119 -4.81 25.70 -8.42
C GLY A 119 -4.90 25.89 -6.90
N SER A 120 -4.86 24.83 -6.10
CA SER A 120 -4.80 24.97 -4.64
C SER A 120 -3.38 25.29 -4.17
N SER A 121 -3.27 25.97 -3.03
CA SER A 121 -1.98 26.28 -2.42
C SER A 121 -1.21 25.00 -2.09
N PHE A 122 0.08 24.97 -2.44
CA PHE A 122 1.00 23.89 -2.06
C PHE A 122 0.91 23.53 -0.57
N LYS A 123 0.75 24.54 0.32
CA LYS A 123 0.62 24.32 1.77
C LYS A 123 -0.54 23.40 2.14
N ARG A 124 -1.65 23.45 1.40
CA ARG A 124 -2.84 22.60 1.63
C ARG A 124 -2.66 21.18 1.12
N SER A 125 -1.76 20.97 0.15
CA SER A 125 -1.43 19.65 -0.39
C SER A 125 -0.43 18.85 0.45
N ILE A 126 0.41 19.52 1.26
CA ILE A 126 1.42 18.90 2.15
C ILE A 126 0.84 17.74 2.98
N PRO A 127 -0.31 17.87 3.66
CA PRO A 127 -0.87 16.77 4.46
C PRO A 127 -1.13 15.49 3.65
N PHE A 128 -1.47 15.58 2.36
CA PHE A 128 -1.70 14.41 1.52
C PHE A 128 -0.39 13.64 1.26
N PHE A 129 0.70 14.35 0.93
CA PHE A 129 2.02 13.73 0.78
C PHE A 129 2.52 13.15 2.11
N ALA A 130 2.34 13.88 3.21
CA ALA A 130 2.72 13.42 4.53
C ALA A 130 1.95 12.16 4.94
N LEU A 131 0.63 12.13 4.70
CA LEU A 131 -0.21 10.95 4.96
C LEU A 131 0.20 9.76 4.11
N GLY A 132 0.46 9.94 2.81
CA GLY A 132 0.95 8.86 1.94
C GLY A 132 2.28 8.27 2.42
N LEU A 133 3.23 9.13 2.80
CA LEU A 133 4.52 8.70 3.36
C LEU A 133 4.37 8.00 4.72
N MET A 134 3.58 8.58 5.63
CA MET A 134 3.30 7.96 6.93
C MET A 134 2.63 6.59 6.76
N ALA A 135 1.67 6.49 5.84
CA ALA A 135 1.00 5.23 5.54
C ALA A 135 2.00 4.17 5.05
N LEU A 136 2.92 4.50 4.14
CA LEU A 136 3.98 3.56 3.71
C LEU A 136 4.88 3.09 4.86
N VAL A 137 5.15 3.96 5.84
CA VAL A 137 5.94 3.60 7.03
C VAL A 137 5.15 2.63 7.92
N ILE A 138 3.89 2.97 8.24
CA ILE A 138 2.99 2.15 9.06
C ILE A 138 2.77 0.78 8.42
N PHE A 139 2.58 0.76 7.10
CA PHE A 139 2.24 -0.42 6.33
C PHE A 139 3.44 -1.26 5.90
N ARG A 140 4.57 -1.20 6.62
CA ARG A 140 5.77 -2.02 6.37
C ARG A 140 5.42 -3.52 6.28
N PRO A 141 6.04 -4.27 5.34
CA PRO A 141 5.91 -5.73 5.30
C PRO A 141 6.52 -6.34 6.57
N LYS A 142 5.76 -7.18 7.28
CA LYS A 142 6.18 -7.80 8.53
C LYS A 142 6.40 -9.29 8.32
N ARG A 143 7.54 -9.78 8.84
CA ARG A 143 7.88 -11.21 8.79
C ARG A 143 6.81 -12.09 9.45
N ALA A 144 6.33 -11.66 10.62
CA ALA A 144 5.29 -12.37 11.36
C ALA A 144 3.98 -12.53 10.57
N GLU A 145 3.57 -11.53 9.77
CA GLU A 145 2.37 -11.62 8.94
C GLU A 145 2.51 -12.72 7.88
N LEU A 146 3.65 -12.75 7.18
CA LEU A 146 3.92 -13.74 6.14
C LEU A 146 4.08 -15.16 6.71
N GLU A 147 4.78 -15.31 7.84
CA GLU A 147 4.90 -16.59 8.55
C GLU A 147 3.55 -17.12 9.00
N ASN A 148 2.68 -16.25 9.52
CA ASN A 148 1.33 -16.64 9.91
C ASN A 148 0.53 -17.14 8.70
N ILE A 149 0.52 -16.42 7.58
CA ILE A 149 -0.23 -16.83 6.38
C ILE A 149 0.23 -18.22 5.89
N ILE A 150 1.54 -18.46 5.86
CA ILE A 150 2.10 -19.76 5.44
C ILE A 150 1.70 -20.86 6.44
N ARG A 151 1.79 -20.60 7.76
CA ARG A 151 1.44 -21.56 8.81
C ARG A 151 -0.05 -21.91 8.79
N TYR A 152 -0.93 -20.91 8.78
CA TYR A 152 -2.38 -21.13 8.67
C TYR A 152 -2.70 -21.90 7.39
N GLY A 153 -1.95 -21.64 6.33
CA GLY A 153 -2.15 -22.35 5.09
C GLY A 153 -1.81 -23.83 5.12
N LYS A 154 -0.71 -24.19 5.78
CA LYS A 154 -0.37 -25.59 6.01
C LYS A 154 -1.44 -26.30 6.85
N PHE A 155 -1.97 -25.62 7.87
CA PHE A 155 -3.02 -26.18 8.72
C PHE A 155 -4.32 -26.47 7.97
N LEU A 156 -4.65 -25.67 6.95
CA LEU A 156 -5.84 -25.92 6.12
C LEU A 156 -5.63 -27.00 5.06
N ALA A 157 -4.38 -27.38 4.78
CA ALA A 157 -4.03 -28.40 3.78
C ALA A 157 -3.81 -29.81 4.39
N SER A 158 -3.72 -29.91 5.72
CA SER A 158 -3.61 -31.17 6.47
C SER A 158 -4.98 -31.72 6.86
#